data_AF-A0A183GQP3-F1
#
_entry.id   AF-A0A183GQP3-F1
#
_cell.length_a   1.000
_cell.length_b   1.000
_cell.length_c   1.000
_cell.angle_alpha   90.00
_cell.angle_beta   90.00
_cell.angle_gamma   90.00
#
_symmetry.space_group_name_H-M   'P 1'
#
loop_
_entity.id
_entity.type
_entity.pdbx_description
1 polymer ?
#
loop_
_entity_poly.entity_id
_entity_poly.type
_entity_poly.pdbx_seq_one_letter_code
_entity_poly.pdbx_strand_id
1 'polypeptide(L)'
;MRRVPRLTDCHKPARLNFARAHMSTKWKKVVFSDEKKWNLDGPDGYRHYWRDLRKEERVFSRRNFGGGSLMVWTAFSGHGLVAL
;
A
#
# COMPACT_ATOMS: atom_id res chain seq x y z
N MET A 1 -16.80 9.11 4.27
CA MET A 1 -15.48 9.75 4.06
C MET A 1 -14.36 8.72 4.20
N ARG A 2 -13.43 8.64 3.24
CA ARG A 2 -12.20 7.83 3.35
C ARG A 2 -11.31 8.45 4.43
N ARG A 3 -10.96 7.71 5.48
CA ARG A 3 -10.02 8.19 6.51
C ARG A 3 -8.63 8.25 5.85
N VAL A 4 -8.25 9.45 5.42
CA VAL A 4 -6.90 9.72 4.91
C VAL A 4 -6.09 10.43 6.00
N PRO A 5 -4.79 10.13 6.14
CA PRO A 5 -3.92 10.91 7.00
C PRO A 5 -4.01 12.40 6.65
N ARG A 6 -4.14 13.26 7.66
CA ARG A 6 -4.22 14.71 7.45
C ARG A 6 -2.86 15.23 6.96
N LEU A 7 -2.88 15.98 5.87
CA LEU A 7 -1.72 16.75 5.43
C LEU A 7 -1.66 18.04 6.24
N THR A 8 -0.81 18.07 7.28
CA THR A 8 -0.59 19.24 8.12
C THR A 8 0.12 20.34 7.34
N ASP A 9 0.12 21.56 7.89
CA ASP A 9 0.78 22.70 7.26
C ASP A 9 2.31 22.57 7.24
N CYS A 10 2.93 21.75 8.10
CA CYS A 10 4.36 21.45 8.01
C CYS A 10 4.69 20.42 6.91
N HIS A 11 3.77 19.49 6.61
CA HIS A 11 4.00 18.49 5.54
C HIS A 11 4.03 19.13 4.15
N LYS A 12 3.23 20.16 3.91
CA LYS A 12 3.14 20.85 2.61
C LYS A 12 4.48 21.45 2.15
N PRO A 13 5.16 22.33 2.92
CA PRO A 13 6.44 22.89 2.54
C PRO A 13 7.54 21.83 2.50
N ALA A 14 7.53 20.86 3.42
CA ALA A 14 8.53 19.78 3.42
C ALA A 14 8.48 18.96 2.12
N ARG A 15 7.28 18.56 1.69
CA ARG A 15 7.09 17.82 0.42
C ARG A 15 7.45 18.67 -0.80
N LEU A 16 7.10 19.97 -0.78
CA LEU A 16 7.44 20.89 -1.86
C LEU A 16 8.95 21.10 -1.98
N ASN A 17 9.65 21.29 -0.85
CA ASN A 17 11.10 21.44 -0.82
C ASN A 17 11.80 20.17 -1.29
N PHE A 18 11.33 18.99 -0.86
CA PHE A 18 11.83 17.71 -1.37
C PHE A 18 11.68 17.62 -2.90
N ALA A 19 10.49 17.94 -3.43
CA ALA A 19 10.24 17.90 -4.87
C ALA A 19 11.17 18.85 -5.64
N ARG A 20 11.32 20.10 -5.17
CA ARG A 20 12.22 21.09 -5.77
C ARG A 20 13.68 20.64 -5.75
N ALA A 21 14.15 20.12 -4.61
CA ALA A 21 15.54 19.67 -4.45
C ALA A 21 15.89 18.48 -5.36
N HIS A 22 14.92 17.65 -5.72
CA HIS A 22 15.15 16.40 -6.44
C HIS A 22 14.69 16.41 -7.90
N MET A 23 14.36 17.56 -8.48
CA MET A 23 13.86 17.66 -9.86
C MET A 23 14.82 17.05 -10.90
N SER A 24 16.14 17.16 -10.69
CA SER A 24 17.18 16.63 -11.58
C SER A 24 17.69 15.24 -11.18
N THR A 25 17.03 14.57 -10.22
CA THR A 25 17.46 13.27 -9.71
C THR A 25 17.39 12.19 -10.78
N LYS A 26 18.45 11.39 -10.89
CA LYS A 26 18.49 10.22 -11.77
C LYS A 26 17.74 9.04 -11.12
N TRP A 27 16.41 9.10 -11.11
CA TRP A 27 15.54 8.12 -10.45
C TRP A 27 15.77 6.67 -10.86
N LYS A 28 16.29 6.40 -12.07
CA LYS A 28 16.65 5.03 -12.50
C LYS A 28 17.71 4.36 -11.60
N LYS A 29 18.57 5.16 -10.94
CA LYS A 29 19.61 4.68 -10.02
C LYS A 29 19.13 4.56 -8.57
N VAL A 30 17.92 5.01 -8.27
CA VAL A 30 17.35 4.96 -6.92
C VAL A 30 16.67 3.60 -6.74
N VAL A 31 17.01 2.92 -5.65
CA VAL A 31 16.27 1.75 -5.17
C VAL A 31 15.23 2.25 -4.16
N PHE A 32 13.97 1.97 -4.44
CA PHE A 32 12.86 2.20 -3.53
C PHE A 32 12.57 0.91 -2.77
N SER A 33 12.20 1.02 -1.50
CA SER A 33 11.75 -0.11 -0.68
C SER A 33 10.56 0.29 0.17
N ASP A 34 9.66 -0.66 0.44
CA ASP A 34 8.54 -0.46 1.35
C ASP A 34 8.05 -1.80 1.91
N GLU A 35 7.23 -1.73 2.94
CA GLU A 35 6.53 -2.86 3.53
C GLU A 35 5.05 -2.79 3.22
N LYS A 36 4.49 -3.89 2.70
CA LYS A 36 3.04 -4.04 2.51
C LYS A 36 2.53 -5.23 3.31
N LYS A 37 1.59 -4.96 4.20
CA LYS A 37 0.75 -5.98 4.82
C LYS A 37 -0.46 -6.28 3.93
N TRP A 38 -0.69 -7.56 3.67
CA TRP A 38 -1.83 -8.14 2.96
C TRP A 38 -2.69 -8.89 3.97
N ASN A 39 -3.92 -8.42 4.20
CA ASN A 39 -4.85 -9.13 5.09
C ASN A 39 -5.56 -10.25 4.33
N LEU A 40 -5.64 -11.45 4.92
CA LEU A 40 -6.24 -12.63 4.26
C LEU A 40 -7.76 -12.55 4.18
N ASP A 41 -8.39 -11.89 5.15
CA ASP A 41 -9.84 -11.76 5.32
C ASP A 41 -10.32 -10.31 5.12
N GLY A 42 -9.39 -9.42 4.77
CA GLY A 42 -9.54 -7.97 4.83
C GLY A 42 -9.80 -7.29 3.48
N PRO A 43 -9.92 -5.96 3.48
CA PRO A 43 -10.32 -5.16 2.31
C PRO A 43 -9.25 -5.05 1.21
N ASP A 44 -8.09 -5.70 1.38
CA ASP A 44 -6.98 -5.71 0.42
C ASP A 44 -7.23 -6.68 -0.77
N GLY A 45 -8.24 -7.55 -0.69
CA GLY A 45 -8.57 -8.54 -1.72
C GLY A 45 -9.69 -8.14 -2.69
N TYR A 46 -9.87 -8.94 -3.76
CA TYR A 46 -11.02 -8.86 -4.66
C TYR A 46 -12.31 -9.11 -3.86
N ARG A 47 -13.14 -8.08 -3.70
CA ARG A 47 -14.48 -8.15 -3.06
C ARG A 47 -15.50 -9.00 -3.84
N HIS A 48 -15.09 -9.60 -4.95
CA HIS A 48 -15.96 -10.39 -5.81
C HIS A 48 -15.66 -11.87 -5.61
N TYR A 49 -16.70 -12.61 -5.23
CA TYR A 49 -16.67 -14.06 -5.15
C TYR A 49 -17.94 -14.61 -5.77
N TRP A 50 -17.86 -15.80 -6.34
CA TRP A 50 -19.04 -16.53 -6.79
C TRP A 50 -19.75 -17.11 -5.55
N ARG A 51 -21.04 -16.77 -5.40
CA ARG A 51 -21.86 -17.24 -4.29
C ARG A 51 -23.02 -18.09 -4.81
N ASP A 52 -23.19 -19.26 -4.21
CA ASP A 52 -24.46 -19.98 -4.25
C ASP A 52 -25.47 -19.30 -3.33
N LEU A 53 -26.59 -18.85 -3.88
CA LEU A 53 -27.63 -18.10 -3.16
C LEU A 53 -28.28 -18.91 -2.02
N ARG A 54 -28.13 -20.25 -2.02
CA ARG A 54 -28.61 -21.13 -0.95
C ARG A 54 -27.75 -21.10 0.31
N LYS A 55 -26.52 -20.59 0.23
CA LYS A 55 -25.57 -20.51 1.36
C LYS A 55 -25.53 -19.09 1.90
N GLU A 56 -25.20 -18.93 3.18
CA GLU A 56 -25.04 -17.61 3.80
C GLU A 56 -24.00 -16.74 3.07
N GLU A 57 -24.19 -15.42 3.17
CA GLU A 57 -23.28 -14.46 2.56
C GLU A 57 -21.94 -14.44 3.30
N ARG A 58 -20.82 -14.50 2.56
CA ARG A 58 -19.50 -14.25 3.14
C ARG A 58 -19.35 -12.76 3.45
N VAL A 59 -19.22 -12.46 4.73
CA VAL A 59 -18.89 -11.11 5.20
C VAL A 59 -17.37 -10.99 5.32
N PHE A 60 -16.78 -10.13 4.51
CA PHE A 60 -15.36 -9.80 4.61
C PHE A 60 -15.13 -8.75 5.68
N SER A 61 -14.09 -8.94 6.49
CA SER A 61 -13.80 -8.04 7.58
C SER A 61 -13.23 -6.72 7.06
N ARG A 62 -13.58 -5.62 7.72
CA ARG A 62 -12.96 -4.30 7.50
C ARG A 62 -11.86 -4.01 8.53
N ARG A 63 -11.51 -5.00 9.35
CA ARG A 63 -10.49 -4.85 10.39
C ARG A 63 -9.11 -4.68 9.79
N ASN A 64 -8.27 -3.87 10.44
CA ASN A 64 -6.86 -3.71 10.09
C ASN A 64 -5.95 -4.74 10.80
N PHE A 65 -6.47 -5.40 11.84
CA PHE A 65 -5.73 -6.32 12.72
C PHE A 65 -6.57 -7.57 13.05
N GLY A 66 -5.91 -8.73 13.21
CA GLY A 66 -6.56 -10.03 13.34
C GLY A 66 -6.91 -10.65 11.98
N GLY A 67 -7.30 -11.94 11.95
CA GLY A 67 -7.73 -12.61 10.72
C GLY A 67 -6.63 -13.20 9.84
N GLY A 68 -5.37 -13.10 10.26
CA GLY A 68 -4.21 -13.57 9.51
C GLY A 68 -3.79 -12.59 8.42
N SER A 69 -2.48 -12.44 8.22
CA SER A 69 -1.94 -11.51 7.24
C SER A 69 -0.54 -11.92 6.79
N LEU A 70 -0.20 -11.61 5.55
CA LEU A 70 1.15 -11.71 5.03
C LEU A 70 1.77 -10.32 4.98
N MET A 71 2.94 -10.14 5.59
CA MET A 71 3.73 -8.91 5.45
C MET A 71 4.84 -9.18 4.46
N VAL A 72 4.95 -8.33 3.44
CA VAL A 72 5.97 -8.42 2.40
C VAL A 72 6.80 -7.15 2.46
N TRP A 73 8.11 -7.29 2.59
CA TRP A 73 9.06 -6.24 2.30
C TRP A 73 9.56 -6.44 0.87
N THR A 74 9.66 -5.37 0.09
CA THR A 74 10.21 -5.45 -1.27
C THR A 74 11.00 -4.21 -1.60
N ALA A 75 11.98 -4.37 -2.51
CA ALA A 75 12.69 -3.26 -3.12
C ALA A 75 12.70 -3.37 -4.65
N PHE A 76 12.68 -2.23 -5.32
CA PHE A 76 12.76 -2.15 -6.78
C PHE A 76 13.47 -0.87 -7.23
N SER A 77 13.96 -0.87 -8.47
CA SER A 77 14.58 0.28 -9.10
C SER A 77 14.05 0.47 -10.52
N GLY A 78 14.59 1.45 -11.25
CA GLY A 78 14.33 1.60 -12.68
C GLY A 78 14.75 0.40 -13.54
N HIS A 79 15.49 -0.56 -12.97
CA HIS A 79 15.93 -1.80 -13.63
C HIS A 79 15.12 -3.04 -13.23
N GLY A 80 14.08 -2.89 -12.40
CA GLY A 80 13.22 -3.98 -11.96
C GLY A 80 13.33 -4.28 -10.46
N LEU A 81 12.82 -5.44 -10.06
CA LEU A 81 12.88 -5.92 -8.69
C LEU A 81 14.35 -6.12 -8.28
N VAL A 82 14.67 -5.67 -7.07
CA VAL A 82 15.97 -5.96 -6.47
C VAL A 82 15.85 -7.33 -5.82
N ALA A 83 16.55 -8.32 -6.37
CA ALA A 83 16.76 -9.57 -5.66
C ALA A 83 17.63 -9.26 -4.45
N LEU A 84 17.09 -9.51 -3.25
CA LEU A 84 17.86 -9.57 -2.01
C LEU A 84 18.39 -10.97 -1.78
#